data_AF-A0A6G9YHU6-F1
#
_entry.id   AF-A0A6G9YHU6-F1
#
_cell.length_a   1.000
_cell.length_b   1.000
_cell.length_c   1.000
_cell.angle_alpha   90.00
_cell.angle_beta   90.00
_cell.angle_gamma   90.00
#
_symmetry.space_group_name_H-M   'P 1'
#
loop_
_entity.id
_entity.type
_entity.pdbx_description
1 polymer ?
#
loop_
_entity_poly.entity_id
_entity_poly.type
_entity_poly.pdbx_seq_one_letter_code
_entity_poly.pdbx_strand_id
1 'polypeptide(L)'
;MTMHPNVKSVYTRGLLTIVASTVAAAMAGCGATAIPEPKPGKAVHVDSDLAVDPRDHEAVAGWADAIFVGTVEKYLQTQGRDPEMPETQFRVSVVDELKGDLPTKVVVNQFGGTKTGSNDIIIVNNSPILDANKTYLFIARYYAEKKWLTIATGFGALELTGADADAAKRADNNPANRDAEPEPVKNMRDAIAHEKPFSDQATRPKLPDAASLPSDVPGIPTPPETTSRPPTPTSSGQPHPSTTSSSSANSPTPTS
;
A
#
# COMPACT_ATOMS: atom_id res chain seq x y z
N MET A 1 -50.54 -28.60 -10.78
CA MET A 1 -49.97 -29.73 -10.02
C MET A 1 -48.50 -29.41 -9.80
N THR A 2 -48.15 -28.84 -8.64
CA THR A 2 -47.47 -29.55 -7.52
C THR A 2 -46.00 -29.77 -7.87
N MET A 3 -44.95 -29.35 -7.17
CA MET A 3 -44.69 -28.78 -5.85
C MET A 3 -43.22 -28.30 -5.88
N HIS A 4 -42.86 -27.22 -5.18
CA HIS A 4 -41.57 -27.15 -4.49
C HIS A 4 -41.73 -27.90 -3.15
N PRO A 5 -40.70 -28.62 -2.68
CA PRO A 5 -39.89 -28.13 -1.56
C PRO A 5 -38.37 -28.42 -1.74
N ASN A 6 -37.48 -27.51 -1.36
CA ASN A 6 -36.91 -27.30 -0.01
C ASN A 6 -35.97 -28.42 0.45
N VAL A 7 -34.67 -28.11 0.56
CA VAL A 7 -33.74 -28.86 1.40
C VAL A 7 -33.07 -27.88 2.37
N LYS A 8 -33.49 -27.94 3.63
CA LYS A 8 -32.83 -27.30 4.77
C LYS A 8 -31.80 -28.26 5.37
N SER A 9 -30.67 -27.66 5.75
CA SER A 9 -29.87 -27.91 6.96
C SER A 9 -29.17 -29.27 7.13
N VAL A 10 -27.89 -29.24 7.50
CA VAL A 10 -27.37 -29.73 8.79
C VAL A 10 -25.84 -29.60 8.77
N TYR A 11 -25.26 -28.77 9.64
CA TYR A 11 -23.99 -29.13 10.29
C TYR A 11 -24.13 -28.87 11.78
N THR A 12 -24.12 -29.99 12.50
CA THR A 12 -24.38 -30.13 13.93
C THR A 12 -23.16 -29.73 14.75
N ARG A 13 -23.46 -29.07 15.86
CA ARG A 13 -22.58 -28.63 16.94
C ARG A 13 -21.70 -29.75 17.49
N GLY A 14 -20.39 -29.53 17.53
CA GLY A 14 -19.47 -30.23 18.43
C GLY A 14 -19.24 -29.38 19.69
N LEU A 15 -19.89 -29.75 20.79
CA LEU A 15 -19.63 -29.24 22.13
C LEU A 15 -18.50 -30.09 22.72
N LEU A 16 -17.32 -29.50 22.99
CA LEU A 16 -16.30 -30.14 23.83
C LEU A 16 -16.15 -29.31 25.10
N THR A 17 -16.71 -29.85 26.18
CA THR A 17 -16.61 -29.39 27.55
C THR A 17 -15.20 -29.70 28.05
N ILE A 18 -14.43 -28.68 28.47
CA ILE A 18 -13.24 -28.90 29.30
C ILE A 18 -13.51 -28.35 30.70
N VAL A 19 -13.27 -29.23 31.66
CA VAL A 19 -13.54 -29.14 33.08
C VAL A 19 -12.60 -28.13 33.74
N ALA A 20 -13.17 -27.40 34.70
CA ALA A 20 -12.50 -26.43 35.55
C ALA A 20 -11.32 -27.03 36.34
N SER A 21 -10.24 -26.26 36.43
CA SER A 21 -9.26 -26.39 37.50
C SER A 21 -8.98 -25.00 38.04
N THR A 22 -9.52 -24.74 39.24
CA THR A 22 -9.26 -23.56 40.05
C THR A 22 -7.86 -23.60 40.63
N VAL A 23 -7.04 -22.62 40.29
CA VAL A 23 -5.92 -22.19 41.14
C VAL A 23 -6.19 -20.75 41.53
N ALA A 24 -6.68 -20.57 42.77
CA ALA A 24 -6.74 -19.26 43.41
C ALA A 24 -5.33 -18.90 43.90
N ALA A 25 -4.70 -17.93 43.25
CA ALA A 25 -3.56 -17.21 43.79
C ALA A 25 -3.96 -15.73 43.91
N ALA A 26 -4.29 -15.32 45.14
CA ALA A 26 -4.47 -13.93 45.48
C ALA A 26 -3.10 -13.24 45.44
N MET A 27 -2.90 -12.35 44.47
CA MET A 27 -1.81 -11.37 44.48
C MET A 27 -2.44 -9.99 44.45
N ALA A 28 -2.33 -9.29 45.58
CA ALA A 28 -2.57 -7.86 45.67
C ALA A 28 -1.45 -7.13 44.90
N GLY A 29 -1.81 -6.25 43.97
CA GLY A 29 -0.85 -5.40 43.27
C GLY A 29 -1.51 -4.48 42.25
N CYS A 30 -1.51 -3.18 42.54
CA CYS A 30 -1.79 -2.01 41.70
C CYS A 30 -2.76 -2.18 40.52
N GLY A 31 -3.94 -1.58 40.64
CA GLY A 31 -4.91 -1.43 39.56
C GLY A 31 -4.35 -0.69 38.35
N ALA A 32 -3.88 -1.46 37.37
CA ALA A 32 -3.94 -1.05 35.98
C ALA A 32 -5.39 -1.31 35.54
N THR A 33 -6.19 -0.26 35.44
CA THR A 33 -7.44 -0.34 34.66
C THR A 33 -7.01 -0.71 33.24
N ALA A 34 -7.24 -1.97 32.86
CA ALA A 34 -7.15 -2.37 31.47
C ALA A 34 -8.09 -1.44 30.70
N ILE A 35 -7.53 -0.55 29.89
CA ILE A 35 -8.31 0.21 28.94
C ILE A 35 -8.97 -0.86 28.06
N PRO A 36 -10.31 -0.96 28.03
CA PRO A 36 -10.95 -1.95 27.19
C PRO A 36 -10.47 -1.69 25.76
N GLU A 37 -9.85 -2.70 25.14
CA GLU A 37 -9.48 -2.63 23.74
C GLU A 37 -10.74 -2.20 22.95
N PRO A 38 -10.64 -1.17 22.11
CA PRO A 38 -11.79 -0.71 21.37
C PRO A 38 -12.26 -1.87 20.49
N LYS A 39 -13.54 -2.23 20.61
CA LYS A 39 -14.11 -3.35 19.85
C LYS A 39 -13.78 -3.15 18.37
N PRO A 40 -13.34 -4.19 17.65
CA PRO A 40 -13.19 -4.10 16.21
C PRO A 40 -14.53 -3.70 15.61
N GLY A 41 -14.53 -2.69 14.73
CA GLY A 41 -15.74 -2.24 14.07
C GLY A 41 -16.19 -3.24 13.01
N LYS A 42 -17.39 -3.01 12.48
CA LYS A 42 -18.03 -3.90 11.52
C LYS A 42 -17.71 -3.48 10.10
N ALA A 43 -17.72 -4.44 9.18
CA ALA A 43 -17.75 -4.13 7.75
C ALA A 43 -19.16 -3.64 7.36
N VAL A 44 -19.24 -2.50 6.68
CA VAL A 44 -20.46 -1.90 6.15
C VAL A 44 -20.30 -1.79 4.64
N HIS A 45 -21.19 -2.42 3.89
CA HIS A 45 -21.14 -2.44 2.43
C HIS A 45 -22.02 -1.34 1.85
N VAL A 46 -21.48 -0.61 0.88
CA VAL A 46 -22.16 0.47 0.15
C VAL A 46 -22.05 0.17 -1.34
N ASP A 47 -23.19 0.15 -2.02
CA ASP A 47 -23.24 0.02 -3.48
C ASP A 47 -23.45 1.39 -4.12
N SER A 48 -22.77 1.60 -5.25
CA SER A 48 -22.78 2.81 -6.05
C SER A 48 -22.70 2.46 -7.52
N ASP A 49 -23.28 3.31 -8.36
CA ASP A 49 -23.23 3.12 -9.81
C ASP A 49 -21.78 3.15 -10.31
N LEU A 50 -21.46 2.20 -11.20
CA LEU A 50 -20.14 2.15 -11.83
C LEU A 50 -20.03 3.20 -12.92
N ALA A 51 -18.88 3.88 -12.99
CA ALA A 51 -18.62 4.90 -14.00
C ALA A 51 -18.49 4.33 -15.43
N VAL A 52 -18.14 3.04 -15.54
CA VAL A 52 -17.97 2.31 -16.81
C VAL A 52 -18.25 0.82 -16.55
N ASP A 53 -18.75 0.09 -17.56
CA ASP A 53 -18.92 -1.37 -17.46
C ASP A 53 -17.53 -2.02 -17.37
N PRO A 54 -17.19 -2.70 -16.26
CA PRO A 54 -15.87 -3.29 -16.07
C PRO A 54 -15.55 -4.40 -17.07
N ARG A 55 -16.56 -4.93 -17.79
CA ARG A 55 -16.38 -5.97 -18.81
C ARG A 55 -16.00 -5.40 -20.18
N ASP A 56 -16.20 -4.10 -20.41
CA ASP A 56 -15.76 -3.42 -21.63
C ASP A 56 -14.36 -2.84 -21.40
N HIS A 57 -13.34 -3.68 -21.58
CA HIS A 57 -11.95 -3.29 -21.30
C HIS A 57 -11.49 -2.07 -22.13
N GLU A 58 -11.98 -1.90 -23.36
CA GLU A 58 -11.64 -0.73 -24.20
C GLU A 58 -12.24 0.56 -23.63
N ALA A 59 -13.47 0.49 -23.10
CA ALA A 59 -14.10 1.62 -22.42
C ALA A 59 -13.41 1.89 -21.06
N VAL A 60 -13.00 0.86 -20.33
CA VAL A 60 -12.22 0.98 -19.10
C VAL A 60 -10.86 1.64 -19.38
N ALA A 61 -10.18 1.23 -20.46
CA ALA A 61 -8.93 1.83 -20.89
C ALA A 61 -9.11 3.32 -21.20
N GLY A 62 -10.12 3.69 -21.97
CA GLY A 62 -10.40 5.10 -22.28
C GLY A 62 -10.88 5.93 -21.08
N TRP A 63 -11.53 5.30 -20.09
CA TRP A 63 -11.92 5.94 -18.84
C TRP A 63 -10.71 6.32 -17.97
N ALA A 64 -9.69 5.46 -17.95
CA ALA A 64 -8.52 5.57 -17.07
C ALA A 64 -7.50 6.60 -17.56
N ASP A 65 -6.94 7.35 -16.62
CA ASP A 65 -5.78 8.21 -16.88
C ASP A 65 -4.47 7.44 -16.70
N ALA A 66 -4.46 6.43 -15.82
CA ALA A 66 -3.32 5.56 -15.56
C ALA A 66 -3.77 4.09 -15.41
N ILE A 67 -2.99 3.18 -16.00
CA ILE A 67 -3.10 1.73 -15.80
C ILE A 67 -1.70 1.20 -15.55
N PHE A 68 -1.48 0.52 -14.43
CA PHE A 68 -0.14 0.11 -14.01
C PHE A 68 -0.20 -1.07 -13.04
N VAL A 69 0.86 -1.88 -13.02
CA VAL A 69 1.11 -2.85 -11.95
C VAL A 69 1.88 -2.17 -10.84
N GLY A 70 1.44 -2.32 -9.60
CA GLY A 70 2.10 -1.71 -8.45
C GLY A 70 1.97 -2.50 -7.16
N THR A 71 2.96 -2.35 -6.28
CA THR A 71 2.97 -2.94 -4.94
C THR A 71 2.66 -1.88 -3.89
N VAL A 72 1.67 -2.13 -3.05
CA VAL A 72 1.30 -1.23 -1.95
C VAL A 72 2.40 -1.28 -0.89
N GLU A 73 3.08 -0.16 -0.64
CA GLU A 73 4.10 -0.08 0.41
C GLU A 73 3.45 0.02 1.79
N LYS A 74 2.52 0.97 1.93
CA LYS A 74 1.88 1.28 3.21
C LYS A 74 0.63 2.10 3.03
N TYR A 75 -0.24 1.99 4.02
CA TYR A 75 -1.27 2.98 4.32
C TYR A 75 -0.62 4.33 4.65
N LEU A 76 -1.23 5.42 4.17
CA LEU A 76 -0.83 6.79 4.50
C LEU A 76 -1.83 7.44 5.44
N GLN A 77 -3.10 7.48 5.04
CA GLN A 77 -4.19 8.06 5.83
C GLN A 77 -5.56 7.64 5.29
N THR A 78 -6.59 7.89 6.07
CA THR A 78 -7.98 7.93 5.62
C THR A 78 -8.50 9.34 5.85
N GLN A 79 -9.02 9.96 4.80
CA GLN A 79 -9.71 11.24 4.84
C GLN A 79 -10.91 11.20 3.90
N GLY A 80 -11.90 12.05 4.11
CA GLY A 80 -13.04 12.15 3.20
C GLY A 80 -13.73 13.48 3.41
N ARG A 81 -14.33 14.04 2.37
CA ARG A 81 -15.22 15.20 2.53
C ARG A 81 -16.47 14.85 3.32
N ASP A 82 -16.89 13.59 3.19
CA ASP A 82 -18.05 13.03 3.87
C ASP A 82 -17.57 12.05 4.96
N PRO A 83 -17.88 12.31 6.24
CA PRO A 83 -17.59 11.38 7.33
C PRO A 83 -18.16 9.97 7.15
N GLU A 84 -19.18 9.81 6.30
CA GLU A 84 -19.81 8.52 6.01
C GLU A 84 -19.16 7.78 4.85
N MET A 85 -18.43 8.49 4.00
CA MET A 85 -17.74 7.96 2.82
C MET A 85 -16.25 8.29 2.89
N PRO A 86 -15.48 7.54 3.71
CA PRO A 86 -14.04 7.73 3.79
C PRO A 86 -13.35 7.43 2.46
N GLU A 87 -12.20 8.06 2.24
CA GLU A 87 -11.26 7.72 1.17
C GLU A 87 -9.90 7.38 1.80
N THR A 88 -9.33 6.25 1.44
CA THR A 88 -8.06 5.78 2.00
C THR A 88 -6.95 5.91 0.98
N GLN A 89 -5.84 6.51 1.40
CA GLN A 89 -4.66 6.71 0.56
C GLN A 89 -3.52 5.78 0.96
N PHE A 90 -2.86 5.28 -0.07
CA PHE A 90 -1.76 4.36 0.01
C PHE A 90 -0.57 4.89 -0.80
N ARG A 91 0.63 4.61 -0.32
CA ARG A 91 1.82 4.74 -1.15
C ARG A 91 2.00 3.45 -1.93
N VAL A 92 2.15 3.56 -3.24
CA VAL A 92 2.35 2.41 -4.13
C VAL A 92 3.63 2.60 -4.91
N SER A 93 4.47 1.56 -4.92
CA SER A 93 5.63 1.47 -5.81
C SER A 93 5.19 0.90 -7.15
N VAL A 94 5.50 1.62 -8.23
CA VAL A 94 5.15 1.24 -9.61
C VAL A 94 6.15 0.19 -10.09
N VAL A 95 5.62 -0.90 -10.65
CA VAL A 95 6.38 -2.08 -11.13
C VAL A 95 6.44 -2.11 -12.65
N ASP A 96 5.30 -1.86 -13.29
CA ASP A 96 5.13 -1.84 -14.76
C ASP A 96 4.03 -0.82 -15.11
N GLU A 97 4.27 -0.01 -16.13
CA GLU A 97 3.38 1.04 -16.59
C GLU A 97 2.74 0.64 -17.92
N LEU A 98 1.42 0.45 -17.93
CA LEU A 98 0.70 0.09 -19.14
C LEU A 98 0.16 1.34 -19.84
N LYS A 99 -0.29 2.33 -19.07
CA LYS A 99 -0.83 3.61 -19.54
C LYS A 99 -0.52 4.71 -18.51
N GLY A 100 -0.16 5.89 -19.04
CA GLY A 100 0.25 7.04 -18.25
C GLY A 100 1.77 7.17 -18.18
N ASP A 101 2.24 8.24 -17.57
CA ASP A 101 3.65 8.48 -17.21
C ASP A 101 3.69 8.73 -15.71
N LEU A 102 4.18 7.76 -14.94
CA LEU A 102 4.19 7.78 -13.48
C LEU A 102 5.63 7.74 -12.96
N PRO A 103 5.89 8.40 -11.81
CA PRO A 103 7.13 8.17 -11.10
C PRO A 103 7.14 6.75 -10.51
N THR A 104 8.30 6.30 -10.03
CA THR A 104 8.46 5.00 -9.36
C THR A 104 7.56 4.81 -8.14
N LYS A 105 7.02 5.90 -7.57
CA LYS A 105 6.13 5.88 -6.41
C LYS A 105 5.02 6.92 -6.54
N VAL A 106 3.78 6.47 -6.37
CA VAL A 106 2.58 7.29 -6.47
C VAL A 106 1.71 7.16 -5.23
N VAL A 107 0.84 8.15 -5.02
CA VAL A 107 -0.28 8.03 -4.08
C VAL A 107 -1.50 7.49 -4.81
N VAL A 108 -2.00 6.35 -4.33
CA VAL A 108 -3.26 5.75 -4.77
C VAL A 108 -4.34 6.01 -3.73
N ASN A 109 -5.49 6.49 -4.19
CA ASN A 109 -6.68 6.78 -3.41
C ASN A 109 -7.78 5.75 -3.72
N GLN A 110 -8.45 5.27 -2.68
CA GLN A 110 -9.55 4.31 -2.77
C GLN A 110 -10.74 4.83 -1.97
N PHE A 111 -11.95 4.75 -2.52
CA PHE A 111 -13.18 4.95 -1.75
C PHE A 111 -13.39 3.78 -0.78
N GLY A 112 -13.72 4.10 0.46
CA GLY A 112 -13.82 3.16 1.57
C GLY A 112 -12.67 3.28 2.56
N GLY A 113 -12.73 2.44 3.60
CA GLY A 113 -11.78 2.42 4.71
C GLY A 113 -12.46 2.69 6.05
N THR A 114 -11.68 3.06 7.06
CA THR A 114 -12.19 3.26 8.41
C THR A 114 -13.06 4.52 8.50
N LYS A 115 -14.31 4.37 8.94
CA LYS A 115 -15.24 5.48 9.15
C LYS A 115 -14.71 6.42 10.24
N THR A 116 -14.77 7.73 10.02
CA THR A 116 -14.29 8.68 11.03
C THR A 116 -15.19 8.63 12.27
N GLY A 117 -14.59 8.47 13.45
CA GLY A 117 -15.32 8.43 14.72
C GLY A 117 -15.94 7.07 15.07
N SER A 118 -15.77 6.04 14.23
CA SER A 118 -16.00 4.65 14.60
C SER A 118 -14.85 3.77 14.11
N ASN A 119 -14.83 2.49 14.51
CA ASN A 119 -13.88 1.52 13.97
C ASN A 119 -14.45 0.75 12.77
N ASP A 120 -15.62 1.16 12.26
CA ASP A 120 -16.29 0.46 11.18
C ASP A 120 -15.52 0.64 9.88
N ILE A 121 -15.54 -0.38 9.03
CA ILE A 121 -14.87 -0.39 7.73
C ILE A 121 -15.95 -0.26 6.66
N ILE A 122 -15.89 0.82 5.88
CA ILE A 122 -16.76 1.05 4.74
C ILE A 122 -16.14 0.36 3.52
N ILE A 123 -16.89 -0.54 2.90
CA ILE A 123 -16.51 -1.29 1.70
C ILE A 123 -17.44 -0.84 0.58
N VAL A 124 -16.89 -0.26 -0.49
CA VAL A 124 -17.69 0.28 -1.60
C VAL A 124 -17.63 -0.67 -2.80
N ASN A 125 -18.79 -1.02 -3.36
CA ASN A 125 -18.97 -1.98 -4.47
C ASN A 125 -18.21 -3.29 -4.25
N ASN A 126 -18.21 -3.79 -3.01
CA ASN A 126 -17.49 -5.00 -2.60
C ASN A 126 -15.98 -5.00 -2.93
N SER A 127 -15.37 -3.82 -3.07
CA SER A 127 -13.92 -3.67 -3.28
C SER A 127 -13.18 -3.85 -1.97
N PRO A 128 -12.34 -4.90 -1.82
CA PRO A 128 -11.51 -5.04 -0.63
C PRO A 128 -10.60 -3.82 -0.44
N ILE A 129 -10.32 -3.49 0.82
CA ILE A 129 -9.33 -2.47 1.14
C ILE A 129 -7.95 -2.97 0.71
N LEU A 130 -7.14 -2.10 0.11
CA LEU A 130 -5.79 -2.46 -0.33
C LEU A 130 -4.91 -2.86 0.86
N ASP A 131 -4.17 -3.95 0.70
CA ASP A 131 -3.28 -4.48 1.72
C ASP A 131 -1.82 -4.13 1.44
N ALA A 132 -1.08 -3.80 2.49
CA ALA A 132 0.36 -3.57 2.38
C ALA A 132 1.10 -4.84 1.93
N ASN A 133 2.13 -4.67 1.11
CA ASN A 133 2.96 -5.71 0.48
C ASN A 133 2.22 -6.60 -0.53
N LYS A 134 1.00 -6.23 -0.92
CA LYS A 134 0.29 -6.87 -2.04
C LYS A 134 0.50 -6.09 -3.32
N THR A 135 0.48 -6.81 -4.43
CA THR A 135 0.63 -6.26 -5.78
C THR A 135 -0.70 -6.33 -6.51
N TYR A 136 -1.01 -5.28 -7.26
CA TYR A 136 -2.26 -5.16 -7.99
C TYR A 136 -2.02 -4.60 -9.39
N LEU A 137 -2.91 -4.96 -10.32
CA LEU A 137 -3.18 -4.17 -11.51
C LEU A 137 -4.13 -3.04 -11.11
N PHE A 138 -3.66 -1.80 -11.20
CA PHE A 138 -4.40 -0.60 -10.89
C PHE A 138 -4.99 0.04 -12.14
N ILE A 139 -6.24 0.48 -12.04
CA ILE A 139 -6.94 1.26 -13.06
C ILE A 139 -7.48 2.51 -12.37
N ALA A 140 -6.92 3.67 -12.70
CA ALA A 140 -7.13 4.87 -11.93
C ALA A 140 -7.33 6.13 -12.79
N ARG A 141 -8.02 7.11 -12.19
CA ARG A 141 -8.13 8.48 -12.70
C ARG A 141 -7.30 9.43 -11.86
N TYR A 142 -6.74 10.44 -12.50
CA TYR A 142 -6.01 11.49 -11.80
C TYR A 142 -6.97 12.51 -11.20
N TYR A 143 -6.79 12.83 -9.92
CA TYR A 143 -7.55 13.87 -9.25
C TYR A 143 -6.67 15.11 -9.01
N ALA A 144 -6.76 16.08 -9.92
CA ALA A 144 -5.85 17.23 -9.98
C ALA A 144 -5.82 18.10 -8.70
N GLU A 145 -6.94 18.24 -8.00
CA GLU A 145 -7.01 19.04 -6.77
C GLU A 145 -6.15 18.46 -5.63
N LYS A 146 -6.08 17.13 -5.54
CA LYS A 146 -5.34 16.42 -4.49
C LYS A 146 -4.04 15.79 -4.99
N LYS A 147 -3.85 15.77 -6.31
CA LYS A 147 -2.68 15.23 -7.01
C LYS A 147 -2.43 13.75 -6.74
N TRP A 148 -3.49 12.94 -6.63
CA TRP A 148 -3.37 11.48 -6.50
C TRP A 148 -4.10 10.75 -7.61
N LEU A 149 -3.91 9.43 -7.67
CA LEU A 149 -4.64 8.53 -8.54
C LEU A 149 -5.78 7.87 -7.76
N THR A 150 -7.04 8.13 -8.13
CA THR A 150 -8.21 7.45 -7.54
C THR A 150 -8.56 6.21 -8.36
N ILE A 151 -8.56 5.04 -7.73
CA ILE A 151 -8.93 3.79 -8.41
C ILE A 151 -10.42 3.74 -8.74
N ALA A 152 -10.77 3.05 -9.82
CA ALA A 152 -12.16 2.71 -10.09
C ALA A 152 -12.75 1.84 -8.97
N THR A 153 -13.80 2.31 -8.32
CA THR A 153 -14.52 1.52 -7.33
C THR A 153 -15.17 0.29 -7.99
N GLY A 154 -14.92 -0.90 -7.45
CA GLY A 154 -15.47 -2.18 -7.92
C GLY A 154 -14.50 -3.01 -8.78
N PHE A 155 -13.57 -2.37 -9.50
CA PHE A 155 -12.71 -3.07 -10.47
C PHE A 155 -11.33 -2.44 -10.68
N GLY A 156 -11.01 -1.34 -10.00
CA GLY A 156 -9.80 -0.57 -10.21
C GLY A 156 -8.55 -1.10 -9.52
N ALA A 157 -8.67 -2.22 -8.80
CA ALA A 157 -7.55 -2.93 -8.19
C ALA A 157 -7.81 -4.43 -8.27
N LEU A 158 -7.05 -5.12 -9.11
CA LEU A 158 -7.07 -6.58 -9.21
C LEU A 158 -5.78 -7.14 -8.62
N GLU A 159 -5.88 -7.97 -7.58
CA GLU A 159 -4.71 -8.57 -6.95
C GLU A 159 -3.96 -9.48 -7.93
N LEU A 160 -2.64 -9.35 -7.94
CA LEU A 160 -1.72 -10.17 -8.72
C LEU A 160 -0.78 -10.91 -7.77
N THR A 161 -0.35 -12.11 -8.16
CA THR A 161 0.70 -12.81 -7.41
C THR A 161 2.07 -12.15 -7.66
N GLY A 162 3.06 -12.47 -6.82
CA GLY A 162 4.44 -12.01 -7.07
C GLY A 162 4.98 -12.50 -8.42
N ALA A 163 4.63 -13.73 -8.82
CA ALA A 163 5.04 -14.28 -10.11
C ALA A 163 4.40 -13.54 -11.29
N ASP A 164 3.13 -13.12 -11.16
CA ASP A 164 2.44 -12.32 -12.17
C ASP A 164 3.10 -10.95 -12.35
N ALA A 165 3.47 -10.31 -11.24
CA ALA A 165 4.17 -9.02 -11.25
C ALA A 165 5.56 -9.11 -11.90
N ASP A 166 6.32 -10.16 -11.58
CA ASP A 166 7.63 -10.42 -12.19
C ASP A 166 7.50 -10.76 -13.69
N ALA A 167 6.42 -11.41 -14.09
CA ALA A 167 6.14 -11.68 -15.50
C ALA A 167 5.78 -10.40 -16.27
N ALA A 168 4.90 -9.56 -15.73
CA ALA A 168 4.56 -8.26 -16.31
C ALA A 168 5.82 -7.39 -16.51
N LYS A 169 6.63 -7.24 -15.46
CA LYS A 169 7.90 -6.49 -15.54
C LYS A 169 8.85 -7.05 -16.60
N ARG A 170 8.97 -8.38 -16.74
CA ARG A 170 9.82 -9.00 -17.77
C ARG A 170 9.29 -8.77 -19.19
N ALA A 171 7.97 -8.74 -19.36
CA ALA A 171 7.31 -8.47 -20.65
C ALA A 171 7.49 -7.02 -21.09
N ASP A 172 7.43 -6.07 -20.15
CA ASP A 172 7.72 -4.66 -20.41
C ASP A 172 9.17 -4.44 -20.85
N ASN A 173 10.13 -4.99 -20.09
CA ASN A 173 11.55 -4.87 -20.43
C ASN A 173 11.96 -5.62 -21.72
N ASN A 174 11.21 -6.65 -22.11
CA ASN A 174 11.47 -7.40 -23.33
C ASN A 174 10.16 -7.99 -23.91
N PRO A 175 9.67 -7.48 -25.05
CA PRO A 175 8.44 -7.94 -25.68
C PRO A 175 8.40 -9.43 -26.01
N ALA A 176 9.56 -10.11 -26.14
CA ALA A 176 9.62 -11.56 -26.32
C ALA A 176 9.03 -12.35 -25.15
N ASN A 177 8.85 -11.74 -23.98
CA ASN A 177 8.25 -12.37 -22.81
C ASN A 177 6.74 -12.13 -22.67
N ARG A 178 6.09 -11.46 -23.64
CA ARG A 178 4.65 -11.13 -23.57
C ARG A 178 3.73 -12.33 -23.39
N ASP A 179 4.11 -13.50 -23.91
CA ASP A 179 3.30 -14.71 -23.76
C ASP A 179 3.25 -15.23 -22.32
N ALA A 180 4.18 -14.81 -21.45
CA ALA A 180 4.21 -15.15 -20.03
C ALA A 180 3.48 -14.13 -19.14
N GLU A 181 2.99 -13.03 -19.71
CA GLU A 181 2.28 -11.98 -18.98
C GLU A 181 0.94 -12.51 -18.44
N PRO A 182 0.55 -12.15 -17.20
CA PRO A 182 -0.75 -12.55 -16.67
C PRO A 182 -1.90 -12.00 -17.53
N GLU A 183 -2.92 -12.83 -17.75
CA GLU A 183 -4.06 -12.53 -18.63
C GLU A 183 -4.70 -11.16 -18.38
N PRO A 184 -4.94 -10.71 -17.12
CA PRO A 184 -5.51 -9.39 -16.88
C PRO A 184 -4.66 -8.22 -17.38
N VAL A 185 -3.33 -8.34 -17.28
CA VAL A 185 -2.39 -7.30 -17.70
C VAL A 185 -2.32 -7.28 -19.23
N LYS A 186 -2.24 -8.46 -19.86
CA LYS A 186 -2.30 -8.59 -21.32
C LYS A 186 -3.59 -8.00 -21.90
N ASN A 187 -4.74 -8.36 -21.32
CA ASN A 187 -6.05 -7.86 -21.73
C ASN A 187 -6.12 -6.33 -21.67
N MET A 188 -5.57 -5.72 -20.61
CA MET A 188 -5.54 -4.26 -20.52
C MET A 188 -4.56 -3.63 -21.51
N ARG A 189 -3.40 -4.24 -21.73
CA ARG A 189 -2.42 -3.76 -22.72
C ARG A 189 -3.01 -3.75 -24.13
N ASP A 190 -3.77 -4.79 -24.49
CA ASP A 190 -4.48 -4.89 -25.76
C ASP A 190 -5.63 -3.87 -25.85
N ALA A 191 -6.37 -3.66 -24.76
CA ALA A 191 -7.46 -2.70 -24.70
C ALA A 191 -7.00 -1.24 -24.81
N ILE A 192 -5.83 -0.91 -24.26
CA ILE A 192 -5.21 0.43 -24.39
C ILE A 192 -4.93 0.75 -25.86
N ALA A 193 -4.51 -0.22 -26.66
CA ALA A 193 -4.28 -0.03 -28.09
C ALA A 193 -5.56 0.27 -28.89
N HIS A 194 -6.74 -0.04 -28.32
CA HIS A 194 -8.05 0.08 -28.96
C HIS A 194 -9.05 0.88 -28.10
N GLU A 195 -8.54 1.79 -27.26
CA GLU A 195 -9.39 2.45 -26.27
C GLU A 195 -10.53 3.27 -26.89
N LYS A 196 -11.69 3.23 -26.23
CA LYS A 196 -12.85 4.05 -26.60
C LYS A 196 -12.75 5.40 -25.88
N PRO A 197 -12.77 6.54 -26.60
CA PRO A 197 -12.76 7.84 -25.95
C PRO A 197 -13.88 7.96 -24.93
N PHE A 198 -13.56 8.41 -23.72
CA PHE A 198 -14.55 8.64 -22.69
C PHE A 198 -15.12 10.06 -22.80
N SER A 199 -16.41 10.24 -22.49
CA SER A 199 -17.16 11.47 -22.82
C SER A 199 -16.61 12.76 -22.19
N ASP A 200 -15.94 12.68 -21.04
CA ASP A 200 -15.36 13.81 -20.31
C ASP A 200 -13.84 13.99 -20.56
N GLN A 201 -13.23 13.16 -21.42
CA GLN A 201 -11.77 13.12 -21.57
C GLN A 201 -11.19 14.45 -22.09
N ALA A 202 -11.92 15.19 -22.92
CA ALA A 202 -11.48 16.46 -23.47
C ALA A 202 -11.49 17.62 -22.46
N THR A 203 -12.30 17.54 -21.40
CA THR A 203 -12.49 18.60 -20.41
C THR A 203 -11.79 18.33 -19.08
N ARG A 204 -11.31 17.09 -18.87
CA ARG A 204 -10.62 16.72 -17.64
C ARG A 204 -9.18 17.26 -17.61
N PRO A 205 -8.68 17.70 -16.43
CA PRO A 205 -7.26 17.86 -16.21
C PRO A 205 -6.49 16.59 -16.58
N LYS A 206 -5.48 16.72 -17.44
CA LYS A 206 -4.61 15.60 -17.82
C LYS A 206 -3.73 15.19 -16.65
N LEU A 207 -3.38 13.90 -16.61
CA LEU A 207 -2.29 13.39 -15.78
C LEU A 207 -1.02 14.19 -16.13
N PRO A 208 -0.38 14.86 -15.16
CA PRO A 208 0.85 15.60 -15.40
C PRO A 208 2.04 14.65 -15.53
N ASP A 209 3.16 15.17 -16.03
CA ASP A 209 4.42 14.43 -16.13
C ASP A 209 4.83 13.81 -14.78
N ALA A 210 5.51 12.66 -14.84
CA ALA A 210 5.87 11.86 -13.67
C ALA A 210 6.51 12.66 -12.52
N ALA A 211 7.38 13.63 -12.84
CA ALA A 211 8.09 14.46 -11.86
C ALA A 211 7.17 15.36 -11.00
N SER A 212 5.91 15.56 -11.42
CA SER A 212 4.94 16.41 -10.72
C SER A 212 4.02 15.65 -9.78
N LEU A 213 4.01 14.32 -9.85
CA LEU A 213 3.15 13.47 -9.01
C LEU A 213 3.82 13.23 -7.65
N PRO A 214 3.07 13.39 -6.54
CA PRO A 214 3.62 13.16 -5.22
C PRO A 214 3.69 11.66 -4.91
N SER A 215 4.71 11.28 -4.13
CA SER A 215 4.85 9.93 -3.56
C SER A 215 4.31 9.80 -2.13
N ASP A 216 3.76 10.89 -1.58
CA ASP A 216 3.12 10.96 -0.25
C ASP A 216 1.96 11.96 -0.27
N VAL A 217 1.06 11.87 0.71
CA VAL A 217 0.00 12.88 0.84
C VAL A 217 0.57 14.17 1.47
N PRO A 218 0.30 15.35 0.90
CA PRO A 218 0.72 16.63 1.49
C PRO A 218 0.24 16.77 2.94
N GLY A 219 1.15 17.14 3.85
CA GLY A 219 0.84 17.41 5.26
C GLY A 219 1.13 16.27 6.24
N ILE A 220 1.51 15.08 5.77
CA ILE A 220 2.13 14.06 6.62
C ILE A 220 3.64 14.29 6.62
N PRO A 221 4.30 14.51 7.77
CA PRO A 221 5.75 14.62 7.83
C PRO A 221 6.37 13.35 7.25
N THR A 222 7.20 13.49 6.22
CA THR A 222 8.08 12.40 5.78
C THR A 222 8.96 12.04 6.98
N PRO A 223 8.99 10.79 7.46
CA PRO A 223 9.96 10.39 8.46
C PRO A 223 11.35 10.74 7.90
N PRO A 224 12.25 11.34 8.70
CA PRO A 224 13.58 11.66 8.21
C PRO A 224 14.21 10.38 7.66
N GLU A 225 14.69 10.42 6.42
CA GLU A 225 15.48 9.33 5.86
C GLU A 225 16.63 9.06 6.84
N THR A 226 16.64 7.87 7.42
CA THR A 226 17.78 7.38 8.19
C THR A 226 18.93 7.20 7.20
N THR A 227 19.65 8.29 6.95
CA THR A 227 20.96 8.26 6.33
C THR A 227 21.87 7.56 7.32
N SER A 228 21.90 6.24 7.23
CA SER A 228 22.91 5.38 7.84
C SER A 228 24.24 5.72 7.21
N ARG A 229 24.82 6.85 7.62
CA ARG A 229 26.22 7.16 7.39
C ARG A 229 27.02 6.12 8.18
N PRO A 230 27.90 5.34 7.55
CA PRO A 230 28.79 4.45 8.29
C PRO A 230 29.61 5.29 9.28
N PRO A 231 29.79 4.86 10.53
CA PRO A 231 30.64 5.57 11.46
C PRO A 231 32.07 5.58 10.91
N THR A 232 32.62 6.77 10.74
CA THR A 232 34.05 6.98 10.55
C THR A 232 34.79 6.32 11.73
N PRO A 233 35.81 5.48 11.51
CA PRO A 233 36.58 4.93 12.62
C PRO A 233 37.41 6.06 13.24
N THR A 234 36.99 6.54 14.41
CA THR A 234 37.81 7.38 15.28
C THR A 234 38.92 6.50 15.85
N SER A 235 40.15 6.74 15.40
CA SER A 235 41.36 6.23 16.02
C SER A 235 41.53 6.91 17.38
N SER A 236 41.40 6.16 18.47
CA SER A 236 41.74 6.62 19.82
C SER A 236 42.79 5.69 20.45
N GLY A 237 44.01 6.21 20.53
CA GLY A 237 44.85 6.15 21.73
C GLY A 237 45.73 4.91 21.93
N GLN A 238 47.05 5.14 22.02
CA GLN A 238 47.92 4.40 22.92
C GLN A 238 48.94 5.38 23.56
N PRO A 239 49.55 5.04 24.71
CA PRO A 239 49.27 5.70 25.98
C PRO A 239 50.48 6.43 26.57
N HIS A 240 50.21 7.30 27.55
CA HIS A 240 51.20 7.87 28.44
C HIS A 240 51.92 6.81 29.29
N PRO A 241 53.18 7.08 29.65
CA PRO A 241 53.66 6.80 31.00
C PRO A 241 54.20 8.06 31.69
N SER A 242 53.92 8.13 32.99
CA SER A 242 54.40 9.16 33.93
C SER A 242 55.79 8.82 34.47
N THR A 243 56.66 9.82 34.69
CA THR A 243 57.33 10.20 35.97
C THR A 243 58.69 10.93 35.81
N THR A 244 58.74 12.14 36.38
CA THR A 244 59.76 12.69 37.33
C THR A 244 61.22 12.97 36.92
N SER A 245 61.54 14.27 36.89
CA SER A 245 62.76 14.98 37.40
C SER A 245 64.17 14.86 36.79
N SER A 246 64.78 16.06 36.72
CA SER A 246 66.20 16.47 36.90
C SER A 246 67.26 16.38 35.78
N SER A 247 67.68 17.59 35.36
CA SER A 247 69.04 18.13 35.17
C SER A 247 70.09 17.53 34.23
N SER A 248 70.67 18.47 33.46
CA SER A 248 72.09 18.62 33.06
C SER A 248 72.69 17.82 31.90
N ALA A 249 73.01 18.60 30.86
CA ALA A 249 74.34 18.78 30.25
C ALA A 249 74.95 17.74 29.27
N ASN A 250 75.41 18.34 28.17
CA ASN A 250 76.57 18.03 27.32
C ASN A 250 76.52 16.93 26.23
N SER A 251 76.80 17.40 25.00
CA SER A 251 77.38 16.70 23.83
C SER A 251 78.76 16.08 24.14
N PRO A 252 79.53 15.41 23.22
CA PRO A 252 79.32 15.19 21.78
C PRO A 252 79.75 13.79 21.21
N THR A 253 79.57 13.66 19.88
CA THR A 253 80.39 12.91 18.87
C THR A 253 80.26 11.38 18.66
N PRO A 254 80.47 10.93 17.39
CA PRO A 254 80.08 9.61 16.86
C PRO A 254 81.28 8.66 16.68
N THR A 255 81.02 7.38 16.39
CA THR A 255 81.97 6.56 15.62
C THR A 255 81.26 5.40 14.90
N SER A 256 81.57 5.31 13.60
CA SER A 256 81.54 4.19 12.65
C SER A 256 80.27 3.38 12.40
#